data_AF-A0A101H0W5-F1
#
_entry.id   AF-A0A101H0W5-F1
#
_cell.length_a   1.000
_cell.length_b   1.000
_cell.length_c   1.000
_cell.angle_alpha   90.00
_cell.angle_beta   90.00
_cell.angle_gamma   90.00
#
_symmetry.space_group_name_H-M   'P 1'
#
loop_
_entity.id
_entity.type
_entity.pdbx_description
1 polymer ?
#
loop_
_entity_poly.entity_id
_entity_poly.type
_entity_poly.pdbx_seq_one_letter_code
_entity_poly.pdbx_strand_id
1 'polypeptide(L)'
;RGAIQDIEIRQVGGPIVLGEIPGIVAFVGCANYPKGGNELAEMAIEFANRRFIVCTSGCAAMTIGMYRDEDGKSPYEVYSGTFEAGAIVNVGSCVSNAHISGAAVKIASIFARRNLRGNYAEIADYVYNRVGAVGVAWGAMSQKAVSIAAGFWRLGIPVIVGPHGTKYRRMLLGRSDHDEDWYVDDTRTGEKVYVGPVPEHLFIAVETKEEAMVMIAKLSMRPNDTSRGRALKLTHYIDLHRRLLGAMPTDIHRFVRMEADIPITMKEDIVAILKEKDWKETVIPDPTLLPEKEAFP
;
A
#
# COMPACT_ATOMS: atom_id res chain seq x y z
N ARG A 1 12.05 14.79 -11.73
CA ARG A 1 10.94 14.35 -12.64
C ARG A 1 9.62 14.98 -12.18
N GLY A 2 8.51 14.77 -12.89
CA GLY A 2 7.18 15.30 -12.59
C GLY A 2 6.13 14.19 -12.61
N ALA A 3 5.06 14.37 -13.40
CA ALA A 3 4.02 13.36 -13.58
C ALA A 3 4.59 12.02 -14.09
N ILE A 4 4.06 10.91 -13.57
CA ILE A 4 4.28 9.57 -14.15
C ILE A 4 3.65 9.57 -15.54
N GLN A 5 4.31 9.03 -16.54
CA GLN A 5 3.85 9.02 -17.93
C GLN A 5 2.82 7.91 -18.17
N ASP A 6 1.98 8.08 -19.19
CA ASP A 6 0.97 7.07 -19.53
C ASP A 6 1.59 5.76 -20.02
N ILE A 7 2.76 5.82 -20.65
CA ILE A 7 3.51 4.61 -21.06
C ILE A 7 3.93 3.79 -19.84
N GLU A 8 4.42 4.44 -18.79
CA GLU A 8 4.78 3.80 -17.52
C GLU A 8 3.53 3.18 -16.87
N ILE A 9 2.40 3.92 -16.83
CA ILE A 9 1.14 3.39 -16.29
C ILE A 9 0.65 2.16 -17.08
N ARG A 10 0.77 2.14 -18.41
CA ARG A 10 0.40 0.96 -19.21
C ARG A 10 1.26 -0.27 -18.89
N GLN A 11 2.54 -0.06 -18.57
CA GLN A 11 3.47 -1.15 -18.24
C GLN A 11 3.18 -1.75 -16.87
N VAL A 12 2.83 -0.92 -15.87
CA VAL A 12 2.67 -1.39 -14.49
C VAL A 12 1.22 -1.55 -14.02
N GLY A 13 0.24 -0.99 -14.73
CA GLY A 13 -1.16 -0.97 -14.29
C GLY A 13 -1.74 -2.36 -14.04
N GLY A 14 -1.60 -3.27 -15.01
CA GLY A 14 -2.04 -4.66 -14.86
C GLY A 14 -1.31 -5.39 -13.73
N PRO A 15 0.03 -5.44 -13.73
CA PRO A 15 0.78 -6.08 -12.66
C PRO A 15 0.47 -5.56 -11.25
N ILE A 16 0.22 -4.25 -11.06
CA ILE A 16 -0.20 -3.68 -9.76
C ILE A 16 -1.59 -4.18 -9.38
N VAL A 17 -2.56 -4.13 -10.30
CA VAL A 17 -3.95 -4.51 -10.04
C VAL A 17 -4.08 -6.00 -9.73
N LEU A 18 -3.26 -6.84 -10.36
CA LEU A 18 -3.23 -8.28 -10.12
C LEU A 18 -2.40 -8.66 -8.89
N GLY A 19 -1.61 -7.72 -8.34
CA GLY A 19 -0.73 -7.92 -7.19
C GLY A 19 0.63 -8.54 -7.52
N GLU A 20 1.00 -8.68 -8.80
CA GLU A 20 2.31 -9.17 -9.24
C GLU A 20 3.44 -8.15 -9.01
N ILE A 21 3.09 -6.86 -9.03
CA ILE A 21 3.86 -5.82 -8.37
C ILE A 21 3.25 -5.62 -6.99
N PRO A 22 3.99 -5.83 -5.88
CA PRO A 22 3.42 -5.80 -4.53
C PRO A 22 2.69 -4.51 -4.18
N GLY A 23 3.14 -3.39 -4.73
CA GLY A 23 2.42 -2.13 -4.65
C GLY A 23 3.31 -0.90 -4.87
N ILE A 24 2.71 0.26 -4.68
CA ILE A 24 3.38 1.57 -4.68
C ILE A 24 3.60 2.00 -3.23
N VAL A 25 4.82 2.38 -2.88
CA VAL A 25 5.13 2.97 -1.56
C VAL A 25 5.62 4.39 -1.75
N ALA A 26 4.95 5.35 -1.11
CA ALA A 26 5.28 6.77 -1.25
C ALA A 26 5.90 7.34 0.04
N PHE A 27 7.21 7.54 0.07
CA PHE A 27 7.90 8.22 1.17
C PHE A 27 7.93 9.73 0.96
N VAL A 28 7.13 10.46 1.75
CA VAL A 28 6.84 11.88 1.54
C VAL A 28 6.91 12.64 2.86
N GLY A 29 6.70 13.96 2.80
CA GLY A 29 6.47 14.76 4.00
C GLY A 29 7.71 15.49 4.54
N CYS A 30 7.64 15.84 5.82
CA CYS A 30 8.58 16.74 6.49
C CYS A 30 9.74 15.98 7.16
N ALA A 31 10.69 16.73 7.74
CA ALA A 31 11.91 16.20 8.34
C ALA A 31 11.89 16.16 9.88
N ASN A 32 10.72 15.98 10.50
CA ASN A 32 10.60 15.83 11.95
C ASN A 32 10.70 14.35 12.37
N TYR A 33 11.84 13.72 12.08
CA TYR A 33 12.05 12.28 12.25
C TYR A 33 12.33 11.91 13.71
N PRO A 34 11.82 10.77 14.21
CA PRO A 34 12.05 10.35 15.59
C PRO A 34 13.50 9.97 15.87
N LYS A 35 14.19 9.32 14.92
CA LYS A 35 15.57 8.83 15.03
C LYS A 35 16.45 9.22 13.84
N GLY A 36 16.17 10.38 13.23
CA GLY A 36 16.93 10.89 12.09
C GLY A 36 16.49 10.32 10.73
N GLY A 37 17.21 10.72 9.68
CA GLY A 37 16.80 10.50 8.29
C GLY A 37 17.13 9.14 7.68
N ASN A 38 18.05 8.37 8.28
CA ASN A 38 18.51 7.11 7.72
C ASN A 38 17.41 6.06 7.63
N GLU A 39 16.48 6.05 8.59
CA GLU A 39 15.35 5.11 8.61
C GLU A 39 14.50 5.22 7.33
N LEU A 40 14.35 6.42 6.77
CA LEU A 40 13.64 6.63 5.51
C LEU A 40 14.34 5.99 4.32
N ALA A 41 15.66 6.13 4.24
CA ALA A 41 16.44 5.55 3.17
C ALA A 41 16.43 4.02 3.27
N GLU A 42 16.62 3.47 4.47
CA GLU A 42 16.58 2.04 4.72
C GLU A 42 15.22 1.43 4.35
N MET A 43 14.11 2.07 4.75
CA MET A 43 12.78 1.65 4.33
C MET A 43 12.61 1.72 2.80
N ALA A 44 13.05 2.80 2.16
CA ALA A 44 12.94 2.94 0.71
C ALA A 44 13.74 1.85 -0.05
N ILE A 45 14.96 1.57 0.40
CA ILE A 45 15.84 0.52 -0.14
C ILE A 45 15.21 -0.86 0.06
N GLU A 46 14.69 -1.16 1.25
CA GLU A 46 14.03 -2.42 1.56
C GLU A 46 12.85 -2.68 0.59
N PHE A 47 12.01 -1.68 0.36
CA PHE A 47 10.85 -1.83 -0.53
C PHE A 47 11.24 -1.88 -2.01
N ALA A 48 12.29 -1.17 -2.43
CA ALA A 48 12.84 -1.30 -3.79
C ALA A 48 13.40 -2.71 -4.03
N ASN A 49 14.15 -3.27 -3.08
CA ASN A 49 14.66 -4.65 -3.15
C ASN A 49 13.54 -5.69 -3.19
N ARG A 50 12.40 -5.40 -2.54
CA ARG A 50 11.17 -6.20 -2.61
C ARG A 50 10.33 -5.94 -3.86
N ARG A 51 10.86 -5.22 -4.85
CA ARG A 51 10.19 -4.91 -6.12
C ARG A 51 8.92 -4.08 -6.00
N PHE A 52 8.71 -3.36 -4.90
CA PHE A 52 7.70 -2.30 -4.87
C PHE A 52 8.15 -1.14 -5.75
N ILE A 53 7.20 -0.32 -6.19
CA ILE A 53 7.51 0.95 -6.86
C ILE A 53 7.61 2.03 -5.79
N VAL A 54 8.81 2.55 -5.57
CA VAL A 54 9.05 3.54 -4.52
C VAL A 54 8.98 4.95 -5.10
N CYS A 55 8.03 5.74 -4.61
CA CYS A 55 7.89 7.16 -4.90
C CYS A 55 8.37 8.00 -3.72
N THR A 56 9.02 9.12 -4.02
CA THR A 56 9.52 10.04 -3.00
C THR A 56 9.19 11.49 -3.37
N SER A 57 8.94 12.35 -2.38
CA SER A 57 8.76 13.79 -2.61
C SER A 57 9.22 14.63 -1.42
N GLY A 58 9.44 15.93 -1.65
CA GLY A 58 9.70 16.91 -0.59
C GLY A 58 10.95 16.61 0.25
N CYS A 59 10.88 16.87 1.56
CA CYS A 59 12.02 16.68 2.47
C CYS A 59 12.43 15.21 2.60
N ALA A 60 11.48 14.28 2.49
CA ALA A 60 11.77 12.85 2.48
C ALA A 60 12.66 12.47 1.28
N ALA A 61 12.36 12.97 0.08
CA ALA A 61 13.20 12.74 -1.10
C ALA A 61 14.62 13.31 -0.92
N MET A 62 14.75 14.51 -0.34
CA MET A 62 16.06 15.09 -0.04
C MET A 62 16.85 14.21 0.93
N THR A 63 16.20 13.74 2.01
CA THR A 63 16.81 12.91 3.04
C THR A 63 17.27 11.57 2.48
N ILE A 64 16.44 10.90 1.67
CA ILE A 64 16.81 9.65 1.00
C ILE A 64 18.02 9.87 0.08
N GLY A 65 18.08 11.00 -0.62
CA GLY A 65 19.23 11.35 -1.48
C GLY A 65 20.51 11.72 -0.73
N MET A 66 20.45 11.96 0.58
CA MET A 66 21.62 12.21 1.43
C MET A 66 22.24 10.92 1.98
N TYR A 67 21.50 9.81 1.96
CA TYR A 67 22.03 8.50 2.34
C TYR A 67 23.15 8.06 1.39
N ARG A 68 24.14 7.37 1.94
CA ARG A 68 25.27 6.80 1.20
C ARG A 68 25.44 5.36 1.64
N ASP A 69 25.51 4.45 0.68
CA ASP A 69 25.86 3.06 0.92
C ASP A 69 27.38 2.88 1.14
N GLU A 70 27.81 1.63 1.29
CA GLU A 70 29.22 1.27 1.49
C GLU A 70 30.13 1.71 0.33
N ASP A 71 29.59 1.82 -0.88
CA ASP A 71 30.27 2.29 -2.09
C ASP A 71 30.21 3.82 -2.25
N GLY A 72 29.58 4.53 -1.30
CA GLY A 72 29.40 5.97 -1.36
C GLY A 72 28.36 6.44 -2.38
N LYS A 73 27.45 5.56 -2.82
CA LYS A 73 26.35 5.88 -3.75
C LYS A 73 25.06 6.18 -3.00
N SER A 74 24.25 7.08 -3.56
CA SER A 74 22.90 7.33 -3.08
C SER A 74 21.90 6.30 -3.63
N PRO A 75 20.73 6.13 -2.98
CA PRO A 75 19.68 5.26 -3.52
C PRO A 75 19.23 5.67 -4.93
N TYR A 76 19.31 6.95 -5.29
CA TYR A 76 18.96 7.41 -6.64
C TYR A 76 20.01 7.09 -7.71
N GLU A 77 21.24 6.73 -7.32
CA GLU A 77 22.28 6.25 -8.23
C GLU A 77 22.23 4.73 -8.41
N VAL A 78 21.71 4.01 -7.41
CA VAL A 78 21.62 2.54 -7.41
C VAL A 78 20.36 2.04 -8.10
N TYR A 79 19.22 2.69 -7.85
CA TYR A 79 17.91 2.24 -8.33
C TYR A 79 17.43 3.07 -9.53
N SER A 80 16.65 2.42 -10.41
CA SER A 80 16.04 3.06 -11.57
C SER A 80 15.17 4.26 -11.15
N GLY A 81 15.20 5.30 -11.98
CA GLY A 81 14.34 6.49 -11.87
C GLY A 81 13.04 6.37 -12.67
N THR A 82 12.66 5.17 -13.09
CA THR A 82 11.45 4.92 -13.90
C THR A 82 10.27 4.47 -13.03
N PHE A 83 9.06 4.67 -13.53
CA PHE A 83 7.75 4.15 -13.10
C PHE A 83 7.65 2.62 -12.93
N GLU A 84 8.59 1.89 -12.33
CA GLU A 84 8.66 0.42 -12.44
C GLU A 84 9.00 -0.34 -11.14
N ALA A 85 8.81 -1.66 -11.17
CA ALA A 85 9.04 -2.53 -10.02
C ALA A 85 10.51 -2.50 -9.57
N GLY A 86 10.76 -2.13 -8.32
CA GLY A 86 12.09 -2.01 -7.74
C GLY A 86 12.80 -0.69 -8.03
N ALA A 87 12.09 0.30 -8.58
CA ALA A 87 12.60 1.65 -8.78
C ALA A 87 12.44 2.53 -7.52
N ILE A 88 13.32 3.52 -7.36
CA ILE A 88 13.16 4.60 -6.38
C ILE A 88 13.16 5.91 -7.12
N VAL A 89 12.05 6.64 -7.00
CA VAL A 89 11.89 7.75 -7.90
C VAL A 89 11.30 9.01 -7.24
N ASN A 90 11.92 10.16 -7.49
CA ASN A 90 11.62 11.44 -6.84
C ASN A 90 10.68 12.31 -7.69
N VAL A 91 9.38 12.35 -7.35
CA VAL A 91 8.36 13.11 -8.13
C VAL A 91 8.51 14.64 -8.03
N GLY A 92 9.32 15.16 -7.11
CA GLY A 92 9.55 16.59 -6.93
C GLY A 92 9.20 17.10 -5.53
N SER A 93 8.71 18.33 -5.45
CA SER A 93 8.42 19.01 -4.19
C SER A 93 7.10 18.53 -3.55
N CYS A 94 6.68 19.12 -2.42
CA CYS A 94 5.46 18.69 -1.74
C CYS A 94 4.18 18.82 -2.58
N VAL A 95 4.14 19.74 -3.55
CA VAL A 95 2.97 19.86 -4.46
C VAL A 95 2.95 18.74 -5.51
N SER A 96 4.10 18.13 -5.78
CA SER A 96 4.23 17.00 -6.71
C SER A 96 3.64 15.70 -6.15
N ASN A 97 3.18 15.66 -4.90
CA ASN A 97 2.37 14.55 -4.38
C ASN A 97 1.10 14.32 -5.21
N ALA A 98 0.59 15.34 -5.89
CA ALA A 98 -0.50 15.22 -6.86
C ALA A 98 -0.19 14.26 -8.03
N HIS A 99 1.09 14.07 -8.36
CA HIS A 99 1.51 13.09 -9.38
C HIS A 99 1.48 11.66 -8.86
N ILE A 100 1.67 11.45 -7.55
CA ILE A 100 1.59 10.11 -6.93
C ILE A 100 0.13 9.67 -6.87
N SER A 101 -0.77 10.52 -6.37
CA SER A 101 -2.22 10.23 -6.42
C SER A 101 -2.72 10.16 -7.86
N GLY A 102 -2.22 11.04 -8.74
CA GLY A 102 -2.49 11.01 -10.17
C GLY A 102 -2.08 9.68 -10.82
N ALA A 103 -1.00 9.05 -10.40
CA ALA A 103 -0.61 7.72 -10.91
C ALA A 103 -1.66 6.66 -10.55
N ALA A 104 -2.15 6.62 -9.31
CA ALA A 104 -3.21 5.71 -8.90
C ALA A 104 -4.52 5.95 -9.68
N VAL A 105 -4.91 7.22 -9.83
CA VAL A 105 -6.08 7.61 -10.65
C VAL A 105 -5.92 7.18 -12.11
N LYS A 106 -4.72 7.34 -12.69
CA LYS A 106 -4.45 6.93 -14.07
C LYS A 106 -4.40 5.42 -14.25
N ILE A 107 -4.04 4.63 -13.23
CA ILE A 107 -4.20 3.18 -13.29
C ILE A 107 -5.69 2.84 -13.51
N ALA A 108 -6.59 3.44 -12.75
CA ALA A 108 -8.04 3.25 -12.93
C ALA A 108 -8.52 3.68 -14.34
N SER A 109 -8.06 4.84 -14.84
CA SER A 109 -8.54 5.34 -16.14
C SER A 109 -7.88 4.68 -17.36
N ILE A 110 -6.60 4.32 -17.29
CA ILE A 110 -5.86 3.77 -18.44
C ILE A 110 -6.03 2.25 -18.50
N PHE A 111 -5.88 1.56 -17.37
CA PHE A 111 -5.97 0.11 -17.33
C PHE A 111 -7.42 -0.36 -17.27
N ALA A 112 -8.23 0.19 -16.36
CA ALA A 112 -9.64 -0.19 -16.23
C ALA A 112 -10.62 0.69 -17.02
N ARG A 113 -10.12 1.65 -17.81
CA ARG A 113 -10.93 2.52 -18.69
C ARG A 113 -12.05 3.28 -17.97
N ARG A 114 -11.91 3.54 -16.66
CA ARG A 114 -12.90 4.30 -15.89
C ARG A 114 -12.91 5.78 -16.28
N ASN A 115 -14.08 6.38 -16.34
CA ASN A 115 -14.23 7.81 -16.65
C ASN A 115 -13.81 8.66 -15.45
N LEU A 116 -13.01 9.70 -15.68
CA LEU A 116 -12.52 10.59 -14.61
C LEU A 116 -13.45 11.76 -14.31
N ARG A 117 -14.24 12.22 -15.28
CA ARG A 117 -14.98 13.49 -15.16
C ARG A 117 -16.13 13.35 -14.17
N GLY A 118 -16.05 14.06 -13.06
CA GLY A 118 -17.12 14.11 -12.05
C GLY A 118 -17.32 12.79 -11.29
N ASN A 119 -16.34 11.88 -11.34
CA ASN A 119 -16.53 10.49 -10.95
C ASN A 119 -15.60 10.03 -9.82
N TYR A 120 -15.39 10.89 -8.83
CA TYR A 120 -14.37 10.65 -7.80
C TYR A 120 -14.67 9.40 -6.96
N ALA A 121 -15.94 9.11 -6.66
CA ALA A 121 -16.33 7.98 -5.83
C ALA A 121 -15.95 6.64 -6.46
N GLU A 122 -16.27 6.43 -7.74
CA GLU A 122 -15.90 5.22 -8.48
C GLU A 122 -14.38 5.05 -8.60
N ILE A 123 -13.65 6.13 -8.81
CA ILE A 123 -12.19 6.08 -8.88
C ILE A 123 -11.58 5.75 -7.51
N ALA A 124 -12.08 6.34 -6.44
CA ALA A 124 -11.63 6.04 -5.08
C ALA A 124 -11.96 4.58 -4.69
N ASP A 125 -13.16 4.10 -5.03
CA ASP A 125 -13.55 2.71 -4.85
C ASP A 125 -12.59 1.76 -5.59
N TYR A 126 -12.34 2.04 -6.87
CA TYR A 126 -11.41 1.24 -7.68
C TYR A 126 -10.01 1.19 -7.05
N VAL A 127 -9.48 2.35 -6.63
CA VAL A 127 -8.15 2.44 -6.01
C VAL A 127 -8.12 1.68 -4.68
N TYR A 128 -9.12 1.88 -3.81
CA TYR A 128 -9.23 1.18 -2.53
C TYR A 128 -9.25 -0.33 -2.69
N ASN A 129 -10.00 -0.83 -3.68
CA ASN A 129 -10.25 -2.24 -3.84
C ASN A 129 -9.19 -2.99 -4.67
N ARG A 130 -8.43 -2.28 -5.51
CA ARG A 130 -7.61 -2.92 -6.57
C ARG A 130 -6.18 -2.39 -6.67
N VAL A 131 -5.88 -1.18 -6.19
CA VAL A 131 -4.56 -0.59 -6.37
C VAL A 131 -3.78 -0.64 -5.05
N GLY A 132 -2.88 -1.61 -4.94
CA GLY A 132 -1.97 -1.75 -3.79
C GLY A 132 -1.04 -0.55 -3.68
N ALA A 133 -1.30 0.33 -2.71
CA ALA A 133 -0.53 1.54 -2.49
C ALA A 133 -0.52 1.93 -1.01
N VAL A 134 0.58 2.50 -0.53
CA VAL A 134 0.74 3.01 0.85
C VAL A 134 1.56 4.29 0.85
N GLY A 135 1.10 5.31 1.57
CA GLY A 135 1.87 6.53 1.85
C GLY A 135 2.60 6.44 3.19
N VAL A 136 3.80 7.00 3.27
CA VAL A 136 4.61 7.07 4.49
C VAL A 136 5.08 8.51 4.68
N ALA A 137 4.59 9.16 5.72
CA ALA A 137 5.00 10.50 6.14
C ALA A 137 5.73 10.44 7.48
N TRP A 138 6.92 9.82 7.47
CA TRP A 138 7.66 9.45 8.67
C TRP A 138 7.93 10.63 9.62
N GLY A 139 8.37 11.76 9.06
CA GLY A 139 8.67 12.98 9.81
C GLY A 139 7.56 14.03 9.75
N ALA A 140 6.29 13.64 9.66
CA ALA A 140 5.19 14.59 9.52
C ALA A 140 5.13 15.59 10.70
N MET A 141 5.05 16.89 10.37
CA MET A 141 4.85 17.96 11.36
C MET A 141 3.92 19.09 10.88
N SER A 142 3.83 19.33 9.57
CA SER A 142 3.10 20.48 9.03
C SER A 142 1.62 20.18 8.81
N GLN A 143 0.79 21.23 8.77
CA GLN A 143 -0.62 21.11 8.36
C GLN A 143 -0.75 20.62 6.91
N LYS A 144 0.23 20.93 6.04
CA LYS A 144 0.29 20.42 4.67
C LYS A 144 0.41 18.90 4.63
N ALA A 145 1.14 18.29 5.56
CA ALA A 145 1.27 16.83 5.59
C ALA A 145 -0.08 16.16 5.87
N VAL A 146 -0.89 16.74 6.78
CA VAL A 146 -2.25 16.23 7.09
C VAL A 146 -3.18 16.40 5.90
N SER A 147 -3.18 17.56 5.23
CA SER A 147 -4.05 17.78 4.07
C SER A 147 -3.69 16.88 2.89
N ILE A 148 -2.39 16.63 2.67
CA ILE A 148 -1.93 15.65 1.68
C ILE A 148 -2.40 14.26 2.07
N ALA A 149 -2.14 13.81 3.31
CA ALA A 149 -2.59 12.50 3.77
C ALA A 149 -4.11 12.33 3.63
N ALA A 150 -4.87 13.40 3.89
CA ALA A 150 -6.32 13.44 3.68
C ALA A 150 -6.76 13.25 2.24
N GLY A 151 -6.02 13.79 1.28
CA GLY A 151 -6.25 13.51 -0.13
C GLY A 151 -6.04 12.03 -0.49
N PHE A 152 -5.06 11.38 0.13
CA PHE A 152 -4.74 9.96 -0.12
C PHE A 152 -5.73 9.01 0.53
N TRP A 153 -6.05 9.16 1.82
CA TRP A 153 -7.01 8.25 2.44
C TRP A 153 -8.43 8.42 1.88
N ARG A 154 -8.79 9.62 1.40
CA ARG A 154 -10.06 9.83 0.68
C ARG A 154 -10.09 9.11 -0.68
N LEU A 155 -8.93 8.87 -1.29
CA LEU A 155 -8.77 8.06 -2.50
C LEU A 155 -8.63 6.55 -2.17
N GLY A 156 -8.80 6.14 -0.91
CA GLY A 156 -8.63 4.75 -0.50
C GLY A 156 -7.17 4.30 -0.37
N ILE A 157 -6.22 5.24 -0.30
CA ILE A 157 -4.80 4.93 -0.12
C ILE A 157 -4.42 5.13 1.35
N PRO A 158 -4.02 4.06 2.07
CA PRO A 158 -3.61 4.15 3.46
C PRO A 158 -2.33 4.96 3.65
N VAL A 159 -2.25 5.67 4.78
CA VAL A 159 -1.10 6.52 5.13
C VAL A 159 -0.57 6.16 6.53
N ILE A 160 0.74 5.93 6.61
CA ILE A 160 1.48 5.70 7.84
C ILE A 160 2.24 6.98 8.19
N VAL A 161 2.19 7.38 9.46
CA VAL A 161 3.02 8.46 10.02
C VAL A 161 3.91 7.94 11.13
N GLY A 162 5.05 8.59 11.34
CA GLY A 162 5.89 8.29 12.51
C GLY A 162 5.23 8.75 13.82
N PRO A 163 5.91 8.55 14.97
CA PRO A 163 5.33 8.76 16.31
C PRO A 163 4.77 10.17 16.51
N HIS A 164 5.42 11.19 15.95
CA HIS A 164 4.96 12.58 16.06
C HIS A 164 3.66 12.87 15.33
N GLY A 165 3.24 12.01 14.39
CA GLY A 165 1.96 12.10 13.69
C GLY A 165 0.75 11.94 14.62
N THR A 166 0.90 11.30 15.78
CA THR A 166 -0.16 11.23 16.82
C THR A 166 -0.67 12.60 17.25
N LYS A 167 0.18 13.65 17.14
CA LYS A 167 -0.16 15.04 17.47
C LYS A 167 -1.22 15.65 16.55
N TYR A 168 -1.57 14.99 15.44
CA TYR A 168 -2.68 15.40 14.57
C TYR A 168 -4.07 15.01 15.10
N ARG A 169 -4.15 14.28 16.22
CA ARG A 169 -5.36 14.00 17.02
C ARG A 169 -6.44 13.12 16.38
N ARG A 170 -6.30 12.75 15.11
CA ARG A 170 -7.23 11.86 14.42
C ARG A 170 -6.46 10.77 13.70
N MET A 171 -6.88 9.53 13.90
CA MET A 171 -6.44 8.35 13.15
C MET A 171 -7.67 7.68 12.51
N LEU A 172 -7.47 6.93 11.44
CA LEU A 172 -8.52 6.18 10.73
C LEU A 172 -8.15 4.70 10.82
N LEU A 173 -8.45 4.13 11.98
CA LEU A 173 -8.14 2.75 12.33
C LEU A 173 -9.39 1.90 12.07
N GLY A 174 -9.28 0.88 11.22
CA GLY A 174 -10.29 -0.17 11.13
C GLY A 174 -10.23 -1.13 12.32
N ARG A 175 -11.35 -1.82 12.54
CA ARG A 175 -11.54 -2.78 13.61
C ARG A 175 -11.53 -4.20 13.05
N SER A 176 -10.36 -4.83 13.06
CA SER A 176 -10.21 -6.21 12.59
C SER A 176 -10.94 -7.23 13.46
N ASP A 177 -11.37 -6.85 14.66
CA ASP A 177 -12.20 -7.64 15.56
C ASP A 177 -13.70 -7.70 15.17
N HIS A 178 -14.18 -6.82 14.28
CA HIS A 178 -15.57 -6.79 13.81
C HIS A 178 -15.68 -7.22 12.36
N ASP A 179 -16.06 -8.48 12.11
CA ASP A 179 -16.09 -9.06 10.77
C ASP A 179 -17.13 -8.40 9.84
N GLU A 180 -18.22 -7.85 10.40
CA GLU A 180 -19.27 -7.16 9.63
C GLU A 180 -18.78 -5.90 8.91
N ASP A 181 -17.70 -5.28 9.39
CA ASP A 181 -17.10 -4.08 8.79
C ASP A 181 -16.30 -4.42 7.51
N TRP A 182 -16.08 -5.71 7.22
CA TRP A 182 -15.18 -6.20 6.16
C TRP A 182 -15.89 -6.96 5.04
N TYR A 183 -17.18 -6.68 4.83
CA TYR A 183 -17.95 -7.17 3.69
C TYR A 183 -18.04 -6.11 2.59
N VAL A 184 -17.89 -6.56 1.34
CA VAL A 184 -18.08 -5.74 0.14
C VAL A 184 -19.08 -6.42 -0.78
N ASP A 185 -19.68 -5.66 -1.69
CA ASP A 185 -20.55 -6.23 -2.72
C ASP A 185 -19.69 -6.73 -3.88
N ASP A 186 -19.94 -7.95 -4.39
CA ASP A 186 -19.34 -8.45 -5.63
C ASP A 186 -20.22 -8.04 -6.82
N THR A 187 -19.71 -7.21 -7.72
CA THR A 187 -20.46 -6.70 -8.86
C THR A 187 -20.84 -7.76 -9.90
N ARG A 188 -20.23 -8.95 -9.85
CA ARG A 188 -20.58 -10.06 -10.76
C ARG A 188 -21.77 -10.87 -10.27
N THR A 189 -21.92 -11.04 -8.96
CA THR A 189 -22.96 -11.89 -8.35
C THR A 189 -24.04 -11.10 -7.63
N GLY A 190 -23.75 -9.88 -7.20
CA GLY A 190 -24.61 -9.06 -6.34
C GLY A 190 -24.59 -9.51 -4.87
N GLU A 191 -23.74 -10.47 -4.50
CA GLU A 191 -23.64 -10.98 -3.14
C GLU A 191 -22.60 -10.24 -2.30
N LYS A 192 -22.79 -10.26 -0.98
CA LYS A 192 -21.79 -9.75 -0.04
C LYS A 192 -20.71 -10.78 0.20
N VAL A 193 -19.45 -10.38 0.03
CA VAL A 193 -18.27 -11.22 0.21
C VAL A 193 -17.38 -10.63 1.30
N TYR A 194 -16.95 -11.47 2.23
CA TYR A 194 -15.95 -11.10 3.24
C TYR A 194 -14.56 -10.98 2.58
N VAL A 195 -13.90 -9.84 2.74
CA VAL A 195 -12.58 -9.57 2.15
C VAL A 195 -11.45 -9.45 3.16
N GLY A 196 -11.79 -9.53 4.45
CA GLY A 196 -10.86 -9.31 5.55
C GLY A 196 -10.43 -7.85 5.71
N PRO A 197 -9.61 -7.54 6.72
CA PRO A 197 -9.15 -6.19 7.05
C PRO A 197 -8.11 -5.67 6.04
N VAL A 198 -8.54 -5.42 4.80
CA VAL A 198 -7.64 -5.18 3.67
C VAL A 198 -8.06 -3.94 2.84
N PRO A 199 -7.35 -2.80 2.95
CA PRO A 199 -6.38 -2.45 3.99
C PRO A 199 -7.06 -2.15 5.34
N GLU A 200 -6.45 -2.58 6.46
CA GLU A 200 -7.05 -2.45 7.80
C GLU A 200 -7.15 -0.99 8.29
N HIS A 201 -6.20 -0.15 7.94
CA HIS A 201 -6.15 1.23 8.42
C HIS A 201 -5.95 2.16 7.24
N LEU A 202 -6.63 3.30 7.26
CA LEU A 202 -6.44 4.36 6.28
C LEU A 202 -5.48 5.45 6.79
N PHE A 203 -5.36 5.62 8.11
CA PHE A 203 -4.41 6.55 8.70
C PHE A 203 -3.96 6.05 10.08
N ILE A 204 -2.69 5.70 10.21
CA ILE A 204 -2.10 5.12 11.44
C ILE A 204 -0.75 5.76 11.77
N ALA A 205 -0.46 5.89 13.07
CA ALA A 205 0.87 6.18 13.57
C ALA A 205 1.54 4.89 14.09
N VAL A 206 2.81 4.72 13.78
CA VAL A 206 3.64 3.62 14.28
C VAL A 206 4.91 4.17 14.93
N GLU A 207 5.53 3.41 15.82
CA GLU A 207 6.61 3.92 16.66
C GLU A 207 7.99 3.71 16.06
N THR A 208 8.17 2.61 15.33
CA THR A 208 9.48 2.16 14.83
C THR A 208 9.47 1.96 13.31
N LYS A 209 10.64 2.04 12.68
CA LYS A 209 10.77 1.74 11.24
C LYS A 209 10.42 0.26 10.96
N GLU A 210 10.68 -0.62 11.92
CA GLU A 210 10.37 -2.05 11.84
C GLU A 210 8.87 -2.27 11.72
N GLU A 211 8.08 -1.66 12.62
CA GLU A 211 6.62 -1.66 12.54
C GLU A 211 6.13 -1.00 11.25
N ALA A 212 6.73 0.12 10.84
CA ALA A 212 6.36 0.79 9.61
C ALA A 212 6.55 -0.13 8.38
N MET A 213 7.67 -0.85 8.29
CA MET A 213 7.91 -1.80 7.21
C MET A 213 6.88 -2.93 7.18
N VAL A 214 6.57 -3.52 8.34
CA VAL A 214 5.52 -4.55 8.43
C VAL A 214 4.16 -3.99 7.99
N MET A 215 3.81 -2.79 8.43
CA MET A 215 2.56 -2.12 8.08
C MET A 215 2.48 -1.73 6.60
N ILE A 216 3.58 -1.32 5.96
CA ILE A 216 3.60 -1.04 4.52
C ILE A 216 3.26 -2.31 3.74
N ALA A 217 3.86 -3.46 4.08
CA ALA A 217 3.55 -4.72 3.41
C ALA A 217 2.10 -5.14 3.65
N LYS A 218 1.62 -5.07 4.89
CA LYS A 218 0.23 -5.41 5.25
C LYS A 218 -0.80 -4.54 4.51
N LEU A 219 -0.64 -3.22 4.59
CA LEU A 219 -1.59 -2.26 4.01
C LEU A 219 -1.50 -2.16 2.48
N SER A 220 -0.57 -2.85 1.83
CA SER A 220 -0.50 -2.95 0.37
C SER A 220 -1.43 -4.03 -0.22
N MET A 221 -1.91 -4.97 0.59
CA MET A 221 -2.87 -5.99 0.17
C MET A 221 -4.20 -5.34 -0.23
N ARG A 222 -4.90 -5.94 -1.20
CA ARG A 222 -6.17 -5.44 -1.73
C ARG A 222 -7.19 -6.57 -1.88
N PRO A 223 -8.49 -6.30 -1.72
CA PRO A 223 -9.54 -7.31 -1.86
C PRO A 223 -9.45 -8.12 -3.17
N ASN A 224 -9.15 -7.44 -4.30
CA ASN A 224 -9.05 -8.03 -5.64
C ASN A 224 -7.67 -8.64 -5.99
N ASP A 225 -6.73 -8.79 -5.04
CA ASP A 225 -5.46 -9.43 -5.37
C ASP A 225 -5.71 -10.81 -6.00
N THR A 226 -5.04 -11.17 -7.09
CA THR A 226 -5.08 -12.56 -7.58
C THR A 226 -4.44 -13.49 -6.55
N SER A 227 -4.64 -14.81 -6.64
CA SER A 227 -3.99 -15.72 -5.70
C SER A 227 -2.47 -15.63 -5.74
N ARG A 228 -1.90 -15.48 -6.94
CA ARG A 228 -0.47 -15.23 -7.13
C ARG A 228 -0.04 -13.92 -6.46
N GLY A 229 -0.78 -12.84 -6.67
CA GLY A 229 -0.48 -11.53 -6.09
C GLY A 229 -0.61 -11.53 -4.57
N ARG A 230 -1.64 -12.17 -4.02
CA ARG A 230 -1.84 -12.31 -2.58
C ARG A 230 -0.72 -13.13 -1.95
N ALA A 231 -0.34 -14.26 -2.54
CA ALA A 231 0.79 -15.07 -2.08
C ALA A 231 2.09 -14.25 -2.05
N LEU A 232 2.36 -13.43 -3.07
CA LEU A 232 3.52 -12.55 -3.08
C LEU A 232 3.49 -11.53 -1.92
N LYS A 233 2.37 -10.84 -1.72
CA LYS A 233 2.22 -9.84 -0.64
C LYS A 233 2.29 -10.48 0.75
N LEU A 234 1.68 -11.66 0.94
CA LEU A 234 1.79 -12.44 2.16
C LEU A 234 3.23 -12.85 2.44
N THR A 235 3.98 -13.26 1.42
CA THR A 235 5.41 -13.58 1.55
C THR A 235 6.17 -12.38 2.12
N HIS A 236 5.95 -11.18 1.58
CA HIS A 236 6.61 -9.97 2.10
C HIS A 236 6.18 -9.62 3.52
N TYR A 237 4.88 -9.70 3.83
CA TYR A 237 4.35 -9.41 5.16
C TYR A 237 4.93 -10.37 6.21
N ILE A 238 4.89 -11.68 5.95
CA ILE A 238 5.37 -12.70 6.88
C ILE A 238 6.89 -12.60 7.06
N ASP A 239 7.64 -12.44 5.97
CA ASP A 239 9.09 -12.29 6.04
C ASP A 239 9.52 -11.06 6.86
N LEU A 240 8.90 -9.90 6.61
CA LEU A 240 9.17 -8.69 7.38
C LEU A 240 8.82 -8.87 8.85
N HIS A 241 7.66 -9.47 9.14
CA HIS A 241 7.22 -9.69 10.52
C HIS A 241 8.17 -10.65 11.26
N ARG A 242 8.60 -11.75 10.63
CA ARG A 242 9.56 -12.69 11.22
C ARG A 242 10.93 -12.05 11.44
N ARG A 243 11.47 -11.36 10.44
CA ARG A 243 12.82 -10.79 10.49
C ARG A 243 12.94 -9.58 11.42
N LEU A 244 11.91 -8.73 11.45
CA LEU A 244 11.95 -7.46 12.18
C LEU A 244 11.28 -7.52 13.55
N LEU A 245 10.24 -8.36 13.72
CA LEU A 245 9.49 -8.50 14.98
C LEU A 245 9.70 -9.86 15.66
N GLY A 246 10.43 -10.79 15.02
CA GLY A 246 10.82 -12.06 15.63
C GLY A 246 9.71 -13.11 15.76
N ALA A 247 8.54 -12.89 15.15
CA ALA A 247 7.37 -13.75 15.29
C ALA A 247 6.60 -13.95 13.98
N MET A 248 5.69 -14.94 13.95
CA MET A 248 4.71 -15.10 12.88
C MET A 248 3.53 -14.15 13.13
N PRO A 249 3.00 -13.45 12.10
CA PRO A 249 1.81 -12.62 12.29
C PRO A 249 0.61 -13.46 12.74
N THR A 250 -0.14 -12.95 13.71
CA THR A 250 -1.25 -13.67 14.36
C THR A 250 -2.54 -13.65 13.54
N ASP A 251 -2.61 -12.77 12.54
CA ASP A 251 -3.79 -12.43 11.74
C ASP A 251 -3.76 -12.98 10.30
N ILE A 252 -2.79 -13.84 9.97
CA ILE A 252 -2.60 -14.38 8.60
C ILE A 252 -3.87 -15.03 8.05
N HIS A 253 -4.62 -15.73 8.89
CA HIS A 253 -5.88 -16.39 8.53
C HIS A 253 -6.93 -15.42 7.97
N ARG A 254 -6.84 -14.12 8.27
CA ARG A 254 -7.73 -13.08 7.74
C ARG A 254 -7.38 -12.62 6.32
N PHE A 255 -6.20 -13.01 5.82
CA PHE A 255 -5.66 -12.58 4.53
C PHE A 255 -5.52 -13.71 3.50
N VAL A 256 -5.73 -14.96 3.92
CA VAL A 256 -5.80 -16.13 3.02
C VAL A 256 -7.27 -16.36 2.68
N ARG A 257 -7.61 -16.36 1.39
CA ARG A 257 -8.99 -16.64 0.92
C ARG A 257 -9.14 -18.07 0.44
N MET A 258 -8.09 -18.64 -0.13
CA MET A 258 -8.07 -20.02 -0.65
C MET A 258 -6.67 -20.60 -0.54
N GLU A 259 -6.53 -21.92 -0.69
CA GLU A 259 -5.20 -22.56 -0.64
C GLU A 259 -4.19 -21.96 -1.62
N ALA A 260 -4.64 -21.47 -2.78
CA ALA A 260 -3.79 -20.84 -3.78
C ALA A 260 -3.18 -19.50 -3.34
N ASP A 261 -3.71 -18.85 -2.31
CA ASP A 261 -3.13 -17.63 -1.73
C ASP A 261 -1.91 -17.95 -0.85
N ILE A 262 -1.67 -19.21 -0.50
CA ILE A 262 -0.62 -19.60 0.45
C ILE A 262 0.75 -19.62 -0.26
N PRO A 263 1.75 -18.85 0.24
CA PRO A 263 3.13 -18.94 -0.23
C PRO A 263 3.68 -20.36 -0.14
N ILE A 264 4.23 -20.87 -1.24
CA ILE A 264 4.72 -22.26 -1.34
C ILE A 264 5.76 -22.58 -0.25
N THR A 265 6.69 -21.66 0.00
CA THR A 265 7.78 -21.83 0.97
C THR A 265 7.32 -21.81 2.43
N MET A 266 6.08 -21.40 2.71
CA MET A 266 5.51 -21.26 4.06
C MET A 266 4.23 -22.07 4.22
N LYS A 267 3.97 -23.02 3.31
CA LYS A 267 2.68 -23.73 3.24
C LYS A 267 2.37 -24.50 4.52
N GLU A 268 3.33 -25.21 5.08
CA GLU A 268 3.14 -26.02 6.29
C GLU A 268 2.72 -25.17 7.49
N ASP A 269 3.48 -24.10 7.77
CA ASP A 269 3.21 -23.17 8.87
C ASP A 269 1.83 -22.51 8.75
N ILE A 270 1.48 -22.05 7.55
CA ILE A 270 0.22 -21.34 7.32
C ILE A 270 -0.95 -22.31 7.43
N VAL A 271 -0.88 -23.50 6.83
CA VAL A 271 -1.95 -24.50 6.92
C VAL A 271 -2.20 -24.91 8.38
N ALA A 272 -1.16 -25.00 9.21
CA ALA A 272 -1.33 -25.25 10.64
C ALA A 272 -2.13 -24.13 11.33
N ILE A 273 -1.81 -22.86 11.04
CA ILE A 273 -2.54 -21.70 11.58
C ILE A 273 -4.00 -21.68 11.09
N LEU A 274 -4.25 -21.94 9.81
CA LEU A 274 -5.60 -21.95 9.25
C LEU A 274 -6.48 -23.01 9.93
N LYS A 275 -5.91 -24.20 10.20
CA LYS A 275 -6.60 -25.27 10.93
C LYS A 275 -6.91 -24.88 12.38
N GLU A 276 -5.98 -24.19 13.06
CA GLU A 276 -6.20 -23.71 14.43
C GLU A 276 -7.31 -22.64 14.51
N LYS A 277 -7.49 -21.86 13.45
CA LYS A 277 -8.43 -20.73 13.40
C LYS A 277 -9.78 -21.06 12.76
N ASP A 278 -10.11 -22.35 12.57
CA ASP A 278 -11.33 -22.81 11.92
C ASP A 278 -11.62 -22.10 10.58
N TRP A 279 -10.55 -21.80 9.85
CA TRP A 279 -10.62 -21.01 8.63
C TRP A 279 -11.42 -21.73 7.53
N LYS A 280 -12.14 -20.94 6.73
CA LYS A 280 -12.95 -21.42 5.60
C LYS A 280 -12.56 -20.68 4.33
N GLU A 281 -12.55 -21.43 3.22
CA GLU A 281 -12.31 -20.84 1.92
C GLU A 281 -13.38 -19.81 1.54
N THR A 282 -12.93 -18.75 0.89
CA THR A 282 -13.73 -17.68 0.32
C THR A 282 -13.31 -17.44 -1.13
N VAL A 283 -14.05 -16.58 -1.82
CA VAL A 283 -13.79 -16.26 -3.23
C VAL A 283 -13.04 -14.94 -3.38
N ILE A 284 -12.38 -14.75 -4.52
CA ILE A 284 -11.85 -13.45 -4.91
C ILE A 284 -13.01 -12.66 -5.53
N PRO A 285 -13.49 -11.57 -4.90
CA PRO A 285 -14.62 -10.84 -5.43
C PRO A 285 -14.24 -9.91 -6.59
N ASP A 286 -15.25 -9.37 -7.29
CA ASP A 286 -15.14 -8.12 -8.05
C ASP A 286 -15.72 -7.00 -7.17
N PRO A 287 -14.94 -6.48 -6.21
CA PRO A 287 -15.46 -5.74 -5.06
C PRO A 287 -15.89 -4.31 -5.40
N THR A 288 -16.95 -3.84 -4.75
CA THR A 288 -17.33 -2.43 -4.67
C THR A 288 -17.85 -2.09 -3.26
N LEU A 289 -17.59 -0.87 -2.82
CA LEU A 289 -18.19 -0.24 -1.64
C LEU A 289 -19.30 0.75 -2.03
N LEU A 290 -19.46 1.03 -3.34
CA LEU A 290 -20.51 1.90 -3.81
C LEU A 290 -21.86 1.18 -3.81
N PRO A 291 -22.94 1.87 -3.36
CA PRO A 291 -24.27 1.32 -3.48
C PRO A 291 -24.65 1.12 -4.95
N GLU A 292 -25.51 0.14 -5.22
CA GLU A 292 -25.93 -0.29 -6.56
C GLU A 292 -26.39 0.87 -7.49
N LYS A 293 -26.90 1.97 -6.93
CA LYS A 293 -27.35 3.17 -7.66
C LYS A 293 -26.23 4.13 -8.10
N GLU A 294 -25.02 3.98 -7.56
CA GLU A 294 -23.85 4.82 -7.86
C GLU A 294 -22.76 4.07 -8.63
N ALA A 295 -22.89 2.74 -8.77
CA ALA A 295 -21.89 1.90 -9.43
C ALA A 295 -21.86 2.06 -10.98
N PHE A 296 -22.88 2.68 -11.58
CA PHE A 296 -23.00 2.87 -13.03
C PHE A 296 -23.84 4.12 -13.37
N PRO A 297 -23.32 5.09 -14.15
CA PRO A 297 -24.14 5.85 -15.09
C PRO A 297 -24.42 5.08 -16.39
#